data_AF-A0A7J3Z8I3-F1
#
_entry.id   AF-A0A7J3Z8I3-F1
#
_cell.length_a   1.000
_cell.length_b   1.000
_cell.length_c   1.000
_cell.angle_alpha   90.00
_cell.angle_beta   90.00
_cell.angle_gamma   90.00
#
_symmetry.space_group_name_H-M   'P 1'
#
loop_
_entity.id
_entity.type
_entity.pdbx_description
1 polymer ?
#
loop_
_entity_poly.entity_id
_entity_poly.type
_entity_poly.pdbx_seq_one_letter_code
_entity_poly.pdbx_strand_id
1 'polypeptide(L)'
;MGAKMRRVWNVVKWYVKSGLFHLVVAILLVITALGFYNTLEAYRDAMKYTMVYTVFELTLFPLYVLSTGLHLVRSSSVIIFEVNMFKDWRSIFLGKLASFVLSWIPLLLITCLTAYITSEYRLIAPLVVRFIVYTSLFASAILLKSQRAALLYFITMFIIMPLSAPIVLNGAVQAHGKIDATLSLFFYFTSPISMINYENYADIPMLKGFIATIGISALIMVVSMEIFRKLEYALESAH
;
A
#
# COMPACT_ATOMS: atom_id res chain seq x y z
N MET A 1 26.29 -10.14 -7.94
CA MET A 1 24.83 -10.03 -8.21
C MET A 1 24.41 -11.04 -9.28
N GLY A 2 23.54 -12.00 -8.97
CA GLY A 2 23.13 -13.06 -9.91
C GLY A 2 22.43 -12.52 -11.17
N ALA A 3 22.44 -13.30 -12.27
CA ALA A 3 21.88 -12.88 -13.57
C ALA A 3 20.39 -12.48 -13.49
N LYS A 4 19.58 -13.20 -12.68
CA LYS A 4 18.17 -12.89 -12.44
C LYS A 4 17.98 -11.54 -11.73
N MET A 5 18.76 -11.28 -10.69
CA MET A 5 18.70 -10.02 -9.93
C MET A 5 19.14 -8.82 -10.77
N ARG A 6 20.11 -9.01 -11.70
CA ARG A 6 20.46 -7.99 -12.69
C ARG A 6 19.29 -7.59 -13.59
N ARG A 7 18.46 -8.56 -14.01
CA ARG A 7 17.27 -8.27 -14.84
C ARG A 7 16.23 -7.46 -14.09
N VAL A 8 15.85 -7.88 -12.88
CA VAL A 8 14.94 -7.12 -12.00
C VAL A 8 15.45 -5.68 -11.82
N TRP A 9 16.74 -5.51 -11.53
CA TRP A 9 17.33 -4.19 -11.34
C TRP A 9 17.31 -3.31 -12.60
N ASN A 10 17.46 -3.90 -13.78
CA ASN A 10 17.34 -3.18 -15.04
C ASN A 10 15.91 -2.69 -15.28
N VAL A 11 14.91 -3.51 -14.95
CA VAL A 11 13.49 -3.11 -14.99
C VAL A 11 13.24 -1.96 -14.01
N VAL A 12 13.75 -2.07 -12.77
CA VAL A 12 13.62 -1.01 -11.76
C VAL A 12 14.23 0.31 -12.26
N LYS A 13 15.45 0.27 -12.79
CA LYS A 13 16.12 1.44 -13.36
C LYS A 13 15.32 2.08 -14.50
N TRP A 14 14.67 1.25 -15.32
CA TRP A 14 13.84 1.73 -16.41
C TRP A 14 12.65 2.54 -15.87
N TYR A 15 11.91 1.99 -14.88
CA TYR A 15 10.79 2.71 -14.25
C TYR A 15 11.23 3.99 -13.52
N VAL A 16 12.37 3.96 -12.82
CA VAL A 16 12.90 5.16 -12.15
C VAL A 16 13.21 6.25 -13.17
N LYS A 17 13.84 5.91 -14.30
CA LYS A 17 14.15 6.86 -15.38
C LYS A 17 12.91 7.34 -16.12
N SER A 18 11.85 6.55 -16.20
CA SER A 18 10.62 6.89 -16.92
C SER A 18 9.70 7.86 -16.18
N GLY A 19 10.10 8.36 -15.01
CA GLY A 19 9.36 9.40 -14.28
C GLY A 19 8.64 8.92 -13.02
N LEU A 20 9.13 7.87 -12.36
CA LEU A 20 8.60 7.41 -11.05
C LEU A 20 8.57 8.54 -10.00
N PHE A 21 9.54 9.46 -10.05
CA PHE A 21 9.64 10.64 -9.18
C PHE A 21 9.24 11.91 -9.94
N HIS A 22 7.97 12.00 -10.33
CA HIS A 22 7.43 13.22 -10.95
C HIS A 22 7.30 14.37 -9.94
N LEU A 23 7.22 15.62 -10.41
CA LEU A 23 7.08 16.82 -9.59
C LEU A 23 5.91 16.72 -8.58
N VAL A 24 4.81 16.10 -8.98
CA VAL A 24 3.63 15.87 -8.12
C VAL A 24 3.97 15.00 -6.92
N VAL A 25 4.78 13.95 -7.10
CA VAL A 25 5.22 13.06 -6.01
C VAL A 25 6.12 13.82 -5.04
N ALA A 26 7.00 14.68 -5.54
CA ALA A 26 7.84 15.53 -4.70
C ALA A 26 7.02 16.55 -3.90
N ILE A 27 6.03 17.19 -4.53
CA ILE A 27 5.10 18.12 -3.85
C ILE A 27 4.31 17.38 -2.76
N LEU A 28 3.75 16.22 -3.09
CA LEU A 28 3.02 15.40 -2.11
C LEU A 28 3.92 14.98 -0.95
N LEU A 29 5.17 14.60 -1.22
CA LEU A 29 6.15 14.25 -0.18
C LEU A 29 6.37 15.42 0.79
N VAL A 30 6.62 16.63 0.26
CA VAL A 30 6.89 17.83 1.07
C VAL A 30 5.66 18.25 1.88
N ILE A 31 4.49 18.30 1.24
CA ILE A 31 3.21 18.62 1.92
C ILE A 31 2.96 17.60 3.04
N THR A 32 3.21 16.32 2.77
CA THR A 32 3.03 15.26 3.74
C THR A 32 4.01 15.38 4.91
N ALA A 33 5.28 15.64 4.64
CA ALA A 33 6.31 15.83 5.66
C ALA A 33 5.97 16.99 6.61
N LEU A 34 5.68 18.16 6.04
CA LEU A 34 5.40 19.38 6.79
C LEU A 34 4.07 19.27 7.54
N GLY A 35 3.03 18.79 6.88
CA GLY A 35 1.73 18.59 7.50
C GLY A 35 1.81 17.61 8.67
N PHE A 36 2.54 16.51 8.50
CA PHE A 36 2.62 15.46 9.52
C PHE A 36 3.35 15.98 10.75
N TYR A 37 4.50 16.64 10.55
CA TYR A 37 5.23 17.30 11.62
C TYR A 37 4.36 18.33 12.37
N ASN A 38 3.73 19.25 11.63
CA ASN A 38 2.87 20.28 12.21
C ASN A 38 1.69 19.69 12.98
N THR A 39 1.10 18.60 12.50
CA THR A 39 -0.01 17.92 13.18
C THR A 39 0.43 17.32 14.51
N LEU A 40 1.61 16.69 14.55
CA LEU A 40 2.13 16.07 15.77
C LEU A 40 2.58 17.09 16.83
N GLU A 41 3.04 18.28 16.40
CA GLU A 41 3.43 19.39 17.29
C GLU A 41 2.22 20.20 17.80
N ALA A 42 1.27 20.51 16.91
CA ALA A 42 0.18 21.44 17.22
C ALA A 42 -0.93 20.82 18.07
N TYR A 43 -1.25 19.54 17.85
CA TYR A 43 -2.36 18.87 18.54
C TYR A 43 -1.85 17.99 19.68
N ARG A 44 -2.70 17.80 20.69
CA ARG A 44 -2.41 16.94 21.85
C ARG A 44 -3.40 15.79 21.93
N ASP A 45 -2.96 14.72 22.60
CA ASP A 45 -3.77 13.56 22.99
C ASP A 45 -4.63 13.02 21.84
N ALA A 46 -5.91 12.74 22.06
CA ALA A 46 -6.81 12.12 21.09
C ALA A 46 -6.96 12.94 19.80
N MET A 47 -6.92 14.28 19.87
CA MET A 47 -7.08 15.14 18.70
C MET A 47 -5.93 14.99 17.71
N LYS A 48 -4.71 14.74 18.21
CA LYS A 48 -3.53 14.44 17.39
C LYS A 48 -3.78 13.22 16.50
N TYR A 49 -4.26 12.13 17.10
CA TYR A 49 -4.55 10.88 16.38
C TYR A 49 -5.66 11.07 15.36
N THR A 50 -6.75 11.72 15.75
CA THR A 50 -7.87 12.01 14.82
C THR A 50 -7.41 12.82 13.61
N MET A 51 -6.56 13.84 13.80
CA MET A 51 -6.05 14.66 12.70
C MET A 51 -5.06 13.88 11.81
N VAL A 52 -4.20 13.06 12.41
CA VAL A 52 -3.35 12.14 11.64
C VAL A 52 -4.22 11.23 10.77
N TYR A 53 -5.26 10.63 11.35
CA TYR A 53 -6.17 9.72 10.64
C TYR A 53 -6.94 10.40 9.51
N THR A 54 -7.55 11.55 9.79
CA THR A 54 -8.38 12.23 8.80
C THR A 54 -7.57 12.89 7.67
N VAL A 55 -6.46 13.57 7.99
CA VAL A 55 -5.69 14.30 6.97
C VAL A 55 -4.79 13.36 6.19
N PHE A 56 -4.01 12.51 6.85
CA PHE A 56 -2.98 11.73 6.16
C PHE A 56 -3.56 10.48 5.51
N GLU A 57 -4.54 9.85 6.13
CA GLU A 57 -4.95 8.50 5.74
C GLU A 57 -6.07 8.49 4.74
N LEU A 58 -6.94 9.49 4.79
CA LEU A 58 -8.02 9.64 3.82
C LEU A 58 -7.58 10.42 2.59
N THR A 59 -6.50 11.19 2.67
CA THR A 59 -6.09 12.08 1.58
C THR A 59 -4.64 11.87 1.15
N LEU A 60 -3.65 12.27 1.95
CA LEU A 60 -2.28 12.43 1.46
C LEU A 60 -1.59 11.10 1.12
N PHE A 61 -1.68 10.08 1.98
CA PHE A 61 -1.09 8.78 1.70
C PHE A 61 -1.76 8.08 0.51
N PRO A 62 -3.11 7.94 0.43
CA PRO A 62 -3.75 7.38 -0.75
C PRO A 62 -3.40 8.11 -2.05
N LEU A 63 -3.35 9.46 -2.04
CA LEU A 63 -2.97 10.25 -3.22
C LEU A 63 -1.54 9.97 -3.67
N TYR A 64 -0.61 9.84 -2.72
CA TYR A 64 0.76 9.43 -3.03
C TYR A 64 0.78 8.02 -3.66
N VAL A 65 -0.09 7.11 -3.19
CA VAL A 65 -0.10 5.71 -3.66
C VAL A 65 -0.63 5.72 -5.09
N LEU A 66 -1.73 6.42 -5.30
CA LEU A 66 -2.37 6.58 -6.58
C LEU A 66 -1.40 7.13 -7.61
N SER A 67 -0.69 8.22 -7.27
CA SER A 67 0.26 8.86 -8.18
C SER A 67 1.38 7.92 -8.62
N THR A 68 1.99 7.21 -7.67
CA THR A 68 3.13 6.31 -7.93
C THR A 68 2.69 4.97 -8.53
N GLY A 69 1.57 4.41 -8.05
CA GLY A 69 1.01 3.14 -8.49
C GLY A 69 0.46 3.20 -9.90
N LEU A 70 -0.27 4.26 -10.28
CA LEU A 70 -0.80 4.42 -11.64
C LEU A 70 0.29 4.64 -12.69
N HIS A 71 1.46 5.16 -12.28
CA HIS A 71 2.62 5.24 -13.15
C HIS A 71 3.17 3.85 -13.52
N LEU A 72 3.04 2.88 -12.62
CA LEU A 72 3.59 1.53 -12.78
C LEU A 72 2.57 0.53 -13.35
N VAL A 73 1.29 0.71 -13.07
CA VAL A 73 0.22 -0.05 -13.75
C VAL A 73 0.01 0.55 -15.13
N ARG A 74 0.31 -0.23 -16.17
CA ARG A 74 0.24 0.20 -17.57
C ARG A 74 -0.82 -0.59 -18.33
N SER A 75 -1.24 -0.09 -19.49
CA SER A 75 -2.18 -0.78 -20.37
C SER A 75 -1.59 -2.09 -20.90
N SER A 76 -2.45 -3.04 -21.29
CA SER A 76 -2.04 -4.34 -21.84
C SER A 76 -1.01 -4.23 -22.98
N SER A 77 -1.13 -3.23 -23.86
CA SER A 77 -0.19 -3.02 -24.96
C SER A 77 1.23 -2.69 -24.48
N VAL A 78 1.35 -1.92 -23.41
CA VAL A 78 2.65 -1.60 -22.80
C VAL A 78 3.20 -2.81 -22.07
N ILE A 79 2.35 -3.62 -21.43
CA ILE A 79 2.77 -4.86 -20.78
C ILE A 79 3.36 -5.84 -21.81
N ILE A 80 2.69 -6.04 -22.96
CA ILE A 80 3.23 -6.88 -24.06
C ILE A 80 4.59 -6.35 -24.54
N PHE A 81 4.73 -5.03 -24.68
CA PHE A 81 6.01 -4.42 -25.01
C PHE A 81 7.10 -4.69 -23.95
N GLU A 82 6.78 -4.52 -22.67
CA GLU A 82 7.70 -4.81 -21.56
C GLU A 82 8.15 -6.27 -21.56
N VAL A 83 7.23 -7.21 -21.78
CA VAL A 83 7.51 -8.66 -21.91
C VAL A 83 8.45 -8.94 -23.06
N ASN A 84 8.17 -8.37 -24.24
CA ASN A 84 9.03 -8.55 -25.41
C ASN A 84 10.43 -7.96 -25.19
N MET A 85 10.53 -6.83 -24.48
CA MET A 85 11.80 -6.14 -24.21
C MET A 85 12.66 -6.88 -23.17
N PHE A 86 12.06 -7.36 -22.08
CA PHE A 86 12.79 -7.98 -20.97
C PHE A 86 12.82 -9.52 -21.03
N LYS A 87 11.97 -10.15 -21.85
CA LYS A 87 11.82 -11.60 -22.06
C LYS A 87 11.67 -12.41 -20.76
N ASP A 88 11.09 -11.80 -19.72
CA ASP A 88 10.95 -12.42 -18.40
C ASP A 88 9.86 -11.73 -17.56
N TRP A 89 8.68 -12.34 -17.53
CA TRP A 89 7.53 -11.87 -16.75
C TRP A 89 7.84 -11.73 -15.25
N ARG A 90 8.70 -12.59 -14.69
CA ARG A 90 9.07 -12.55 -13.27
C ARG A 90 9.82 -11.27 -12.96
N SER A 91 10.75 -10.92 -13.83
CA SER A 91 11.55 -9.71 -13.68
C SER A 91 10.69 -8.45 -13.82
N ILE A 92 9.64 -8.48 -14.64
CA ILE A 92 8.69 -7.37 -14.80
C ILE A 92 7.84 -7.21 -13.55
N PHE A 93 7.20 -8.28 -13.07
CA PHE A 93 6.36 -8.23 -11.87
C PHE A 93 7.16 -7.77 -10.64
N LEU A 94 8.30 -8.42 -10.38
CA LEU A 94 9.19 -8.05 -9.27
C LEU A 94 9.79 -6.65 -9.46
N GLY A 95 10.08 -6.25 -10.69
CA GLY A 95 10.57 -4.91 -11.02
C GLY A 95 9.54 -3.83 -10.69
N LYS A 96 8.28 -4.01 -11.08
CA LYS A 96 7.16 -3.11 -10.72
C LYS A 96 6.99 -3.02 -9.22
N LEU A 97 6.98 -4.16 -8.53
CA LEU A 97 6.83 -4.21 -7.08
C LEU A 97 8.00 -3.51 -6.37
N ALA A 98 9.24 -3.78 -6.79
CA ALA A 98 10.43 -3.13 -6.23
C ALA A 98 10.47 -1.62 -6.54
N SER A 99 10.06 -1.20 -7.73
CA SER A 99 9.92 0.23 -8.07
C SER A 99 8.87 0.92 -7.21
N PHE A 100 7.74 0.27 -6.94
CA PHE A 100 6.72 0.81 -6.04
C PHE A 100 7.21 0.93 -4.59
N VAL A 101 7.89 -0.10 -4.08
CA VAL A 101 8.57 -0.06 -2.78
C VAL A 101 9.56 1.11 -2.72
N LEU A 102 10.41 1.25 -3.73
CA LEU A 102 11.41 2.32 -3.80
C LEU A 102 10.81 3.73 -3.85
N SER A 103 9.68 3.92 -4.54
CA SER A 103 9.04 5.24 -4.60
C SER A 103 8.47 5.64 -3.25
N TRP A 104 8.08 4.68 -2.41
CA TRP A 104 7.48 4.93 -1.10
C TRP A 104 8.47 5.03 0.07
N ILE A 105 9.69 4.53 -0.09
CA ILE A 105 10.73 4.60 0.95
C ILE A 105 10.93 6.03 1.49
N PRO A 106 11.04 7.09 0.67
CA PRO A 106 11.20 8.46 1.18
C PRO A 106 10.04 8.88 2.10
N LEU A 107 8.81 8.51 1.74
CA LEU A 107 7.61 8.83 2.54
C LEU A 107 7.62 8.08 3.87
N LEU A 108 7.94 6.79 3.86
CA LEU A 108 8.06 5.99 5.08
C LEU A 108 9.16 6.53 6.00
N LEU A 109 10.34 6.82 5.44
CA LEU A 109 11.46 7.34 6.22
C LEU A 109 11.14 8.68 6.87
N ILE A 110 10.56 9.62 6.12
CA ILE A 110 10.19 10.93 6.65
C ILE A 110 9.13 10.79 7.74
N THR A 111 8.07 10.01 7.52
CA THR A 111 6.99 9.86 8.51
C THR A 111 7.47 9.15 9.78
N CYS A 112 8.29 8.11 9.66
CA CYS A 112 8.91 7.45 10.82
C CYS A 112 9.89 8.37 11.56
N LEU A 113 10.72 9.14 10.85
CA LEU A 113 11.65 10.09 11.44
C LEU A 113 10.90 11.20 12.18
N THR A 114 9.85 11.75 11.59
CA THR A 114 9.00 12.76 12.22
C THR A 114 8.30 12.21 13.47
N ALA A 115 7.76 10.98 13.42
CA ALA A 115 7.19 10.33 14.60
C ALA A 115 8.24 10.10 15.70
N TYR A 116 9.48 9.77 15.32
CA TYR A 116 10.59 9.60 16.26
C TYR A 116 10.98 10.92 16.95
N ILE A 117 11.14 12.00 16.18
CA ILE A 117 11.54 13.33 16.69
C ILE A 117 10.47 13.92 17.61
N THR A 118 9.19 13.70 17.29
CA THR A 118 8.05 14.17 18.10
C THR A 118 7.68 13.21 19.24
N SER A 119 8.50 12.18 19.48
CA SER A 119 8.31 11.17 20.55
C SER A 119 7.02 10.34 20.45
N GLU A 120 6.42 10.23 19.27
CA GLU A 120 5.19 9.45 19.02
C GLU A 120 5.49 8.07 18.43
N TYR A 121 6.32 7.29 19.14
CA TYR A 121 6.80 5.98 18.69
C TYR A 121 5.69 4.97 18.36
N ARG A 122 4.52 5.13 19.00
CA ARG A 122 3.32 4.29 18.75
C ARG A 122 2.84 4.33 17.30
N LEU A 123 3.18 5.36 16.52
CA LEU A 123 2.81 5.49 15.11
C LEU A 123 3.73 4.69 14.18
N ILE A 124 4.95 4.35 14.62
CA ILE A 124 5.98 3.76 13.75
C ILE A 124 5.58 2.36 13.26
N ALA A 125 5.18 1.46 14.17
CA ALA A 125 4.80 0.10 13.79
C ALA A 125 3.58 0.09 12.84
N PRO A 126 2.48 0.80 13.11
CA PRO A 126 1.37 0.94 12.17
C PRO A 126 1.78 1.50 10.79
N LEU A 127 2.69 2.48 10.73
CA LEU A 127 3.21 3.02 9.46
C LEU A 127 3.97 1.98 8.64
N VAL A 128 4.81 1.16 9.30
CA VAL A 128 5.56 0.08 8.62
C VAL A 128 4.62 -1.01 8.13
N VAL A 129 3.63 -1.42 8.92
CA VAL A 129 2.66 -2.43 8.47
C VAL A 129 1.82 -1.89 7.32
N ARG A 130 1.44 -0.61 7.34
CA ARG A 130 0.74 0.05 6.23
C ARG A 130 1.52 -0.04 4.93
N PHE A 131 2.82 0.22 4.97
CA PHE A 131 3.69 0.10 3.81
C PHE A 131 3.63 -1.30 3.17
N ILE A 132 3.63 -2.35 4.00
CA ILE A 132 3.51 -3.74 3.56
C ILE A 132 2.13 -3.99 2.93
N VAL A 133 1.05 -3.52 3.57
CA VAL A 133 -0.32 -3.68 3.06
C VAL A 133 -0.50 -2.97 1.72
N TYR A 134 -0.05 -1.72 1.58
CA TYR A 134 -0.13 -0.99 0.31
C TYR A 134 0.65 -1.67 -0.80
N THR A 135 1.84 -2.19 -0.51
CA THR A 135 2.62 -2.97 -1.49
C THR A 135 1.87 -4.24 -1.93
N SER A 136 1.20 -4.91 -1.00
CA SER A 136 0.40 -6.11 -1.32
C SER A 136 -0.83 -5.78 -2.18
N LEU A 137 -1.51 -4.67 -1.91
CA LEU A 137 -2.64 -4.22 -2.70
C LEU A 137 -2.19 -3.72 -4.09
N PHE A 138 -1.03 -3.09 -4.17
CA PHE A 138 -0.40 -2.76 -5.45
C PHE A 138 -0.09 -4.02 -6.28
N ALA A 139 0.38 -5.11 -5.66
CA ALA A 139 0.63 -6.37 -6.35
C ALA A 139 -0.62 -6.92 -7.05
N SER A 140 -1.78 -6.83 -6.41
CA SER A 140 -3.08 -7.17 -7.02
C SER A 140 -3.45 -6.22 -8.15
N ALA A 141 -3.17 -4.93 -8.01
CA ALA A 141 -3.48 -3.93 -9.04
C ALA A 141 -2.69 -4.12 -10.34
N ILE A 142 -1.48 -4.71 -10.28
CA ILE A 142 -0.68 -5.06 -11.48
C ILE A 142 -1.44 -6.03 -12.40
N LEU A 143 -2.35 -6.84 -11.85
CA LEU A 143 -3.13 -7.82 -12.62
C LEU A 143 -4.23 -7.19 -13.49
N LEU A 144 -4.53 -5.91 -13.26
CA LEU A 144 -5.62 -5.22 -13.95
C LEU A 144 -5.18 -4.79 -15.35
N LYS A 145 -6.01 -5.12 -16.34
CA LYS A 145 -5.71 -4.88 -17.78
C LYS A 145 -5.69 -3.41 -18.20
N SER A 146 -6.20 -2.51 -17.35
CA SER A 146 -6.30 -1.08 -17.69
C SER A 146 -5.99 -0.18 -16.50
N GLN A 147 -5.42 0.99 -16.80
CA GLN A 147 -5.19 2.04 -15.81
C GLN A 147 -6.48 2.55 -15.16
N ARG A 148 -7.60 2.56 -15.89
CA ARG A 148 -8.91 2.95 -15.33
C ARG A 148 -9.40 1.96 -14.27
N ALA A 149 -9.26 0.67 -14.54
CA ALA A 149 -9.57 -0.37 -13.55
C ALA A 149 -8.65 -0.26 -12.33
N ALA A 150 -7.36 0.01 -12.54
CA ALA A 150 -6.40 0.23 -11.46
C ALA A 150 -6.73 1.46 -10.62
N LEU A 151 -7.13 2.57 -11.25
CA LEU A 151 -7.57 3.78 -10.55
C LEU A 151 -8.80 3.49 -9.68
N LEU A 152 -9.82 2.83 -10.24
CA LEU A 152 -11.02 2.45 -9.48
C LEU A 152 -10.67 1.52 -8.31
N TYR A 153 -9.80 0.54 -8.55
CA TYR A 153 -9.31 -0.38 -7.52
C TYR A 153 -8.60 0.36 -6.39
N PHE A 154 -7.67 1.26 -6.71
CA PHE A 154 -6.94 2.04 -5.70
C PHE A 154 -7.86 2.99 -4.92
N ILE A 155 -8.80 3.67 -5.57
CA ILE A 155 -9.80 4.51 -4.88
C ILE A 155 -10.62 3.64 -3.92
N THR A 156 -11.05 2.47 -4.37
CA THR A 156 -11.87 1.56 -3.55
C THR A 156 -11.09 1.07 -2.34
N MET A 157 -9.86 0.59 -2.55
CA MET A 157 -9.05 -0.03 -1.50
C MET A 157 -8.41 0.97 -0.54
N PHE A 158 -7.99 2.14 -1.01
CA PHE A 158 -7.25 3.11 -0.19
C PHE A 158 -8.08 4.27 0.34
N ILE A 159 -9.27 4.52 -0.21
CA ILE A 159 -10.14 5.64 0.21
C ILE A 159 -11.47 5.09 0.75
N ILE A 160 -12.20 4.31 -0.04
CA ILE A 160 -13.56 3.88 0.33
C ILE A 160 -13.54 2.81 1.44
N MET A 161 -12.71 1.78 1.31
CA MET A 161 -12.61 0.68 2.27
C MET A 161 -12.17 1.14 3.68
N PRO A 162 -11.15 2.00 3.87
CA PRO A 162 -10.81 2.49 5.20
C PRO A 162 -11.90 3.36 5.83
N LEU A 163 -12.76 4.01 5.04
CA LEU A 163 -13.94 4.72 5.55
C LEU A 163 -15.06 3.76 6.01
N SER A 164 -15.22 2.62 5.35
CA SER A 164 -16.28 1.67 5.69
C SER A 164 -15.97 0.85 6.94
N ALA A 165 -14.69 0.55 7.21
CA ALA A 165 -14.27 -0.23 8.37
C ALA A 165 -14.77 0.33 9.74
N PRO A 166 -14.58 1.62 10.09
CA PRO A 166 -15.14 2.18 11.33
C PRO A 166 -16.67 2.10 11.41
N ILE A 167 -17.38 2.23 10.28
CA ILE A 167 -18.85 2.14 10.24
C ILE A 167 -19.28 0.72 10.61
N VAL A 168 -18.65 -0.29 9.98
CA VAL A 168 -18.94 -1.70 10.26
C VAL A 168 -18.53 -2.07 11.70
N LEU A 169 -17.40 -1.55 12.19
CA LEU A 169 -16.96 -1.73 13.58
C LEU A 169 -18.03 -1.24 14.56
N ASN A 170 -18.48 0.01 14.41
CA ASN A 170 -19.48 0.60 15.30
C ASN A 170 -20.77 -0.20 15.29
N GLY A 171 -21.23 -0.64 14.11
CA GLY A 171 -22.40 -1.51 14.00
C GLY A 171 -22.21 -2.86 14.71
N ALA A 172 -21.07 -3.52 14.51
CA ALA A 172 -20.78 -4.83 15.11
C ALA A 172 -20.63 -4.76 16.64
N VAL A 173 -19.93 -3.74 17.15
CA VAL A 173 -19.74 -3.53 18.59
C VAL A 173 -21.06 -3.18 19.27
N GLN A 174 -21.90 -2.34 18.65
CA GLN A 174 -23.23 -2.03 19.18
C GLN A 174 -24.16 -3.26 19.20
N ALA A 175 -24.04 -4.15 18.22
CA ALA A 175 -24.88 -5.35 18.12
C ALA A 175 -24.43 -6.51 19.02
N HIS A 176 -23.12 -6.73 19.17
CA HIS A 176 -22.57 -7.96 19.78
C HIS A 176 -21.55 -7.71 20.91
N GLY A 177 -21.23 -6.46 21.22
CA GLY A 177 -20.26 -6.08 22.26
C GLY A 177 -18.79 -6.28 21.88
N LYS A 178 -18.45 -7.44 21.30
CA LYS A 178 -17.12 -7.76 20.75
C LYS A 178 -17.22 -8.39 19.38
N ILE A 179 -16.14 -8.26 18.61
CA ILE A 179 -16.03 -8.85 17.28
C ILE A 179 -15.45 -10.26 17.38
N ASP A 180 -16.05 -11.22 16.67
CA ASP A 180 -15.55 -12.58 16.59
C ASP A 180 -14.15 -12.67 15.93
N ALA A 181 -13.49 -13.83 16.05
CA ALA A 181 -12.12 -14.02 15.55
C ALA A 181 -11.99 -13.86 14.02
N THR A 182 -13.02 -14.23 13.26
CA THR A 182 -12.99 -14.19 11.78
C THR A 182 -13.07 -12.75 11.28
N LEU A 183 -14.01 -11.98 11.81
CA LEU A 183 -14.19 -10.58 11.49
C LEU A 183 -13.04 -9.73 12.08
N SER A 184 -12.44 -10.17 13.19
CA SER A 184 -11.21 -9.57 13.74
C SER A 184 -10.05 -9.63 12.74
N LEU A 185 -9.87 -10.73 12.00
CA LEU A 185 -8.83 -10.82 10.96
C LEU A 185 -9.04 -9.79 9.84
N PHE A 186 -10.29 -9.59 9.42
CA PHE A 186 -10.62 -8.54 8.45
C PHE A 186 -10.27 -7.15 8.97
N PHE A 187 -10.67 -6.83 10.21
CA PHE A 187 -10.34 -5.53 10.82
C PHE A 187 -8.85 -5.34 11.05
N TYR A 188 -8.10 -6.39 11.39
CA TYR A 188 -6.65 -6.31 11.49
C TYR A 188 -5.97 -6.12 10.14
N PHE A 189 -6.52 -6.68 9.06
CA PHE A 189 -6.01 -6.44 7.70
C PHE A 189 -6.33 -5.02 7.22
N THR A 190 -7.51 -4.48 7.53
CA THR A 190 -7.89 -3.09 7.19
C THR A 190 -7.34 -2.07 8.17
N SER A 191 -6.86 -2.48 9.34
CA SER A 191 -6.30 -1.62 10.38
C SER A 191 -5.12 -0.81 9.88
N PRO A 192 -4.12 -1.35 9.17
CA PRO A 192 -3.07 -0.51 8.61
C PRO A 192 -3.56 0.50 7.59
N ILE A 193 -4.71 0.27 6.95
CA ILE A 193 -5.30 1.20 5.98
C ILE A 193 -6.11 2.29 6.71
N SER A 194 -6.76 1.95 7.83
CA SER A 194 -7.64 2.84 8.60
C SER A 194 -7.02 3.43 9.88
N MET A 195 -5.84 2.94 10.30
CA MET A 195 -5.16 3.09 11.61
C MET A 195 -6.02 3.07 12.86
N ILE A 196 -7.23 2.53 12.78
CA ILE A 196 -8.04 2.29 13.96
C ILE A 196 -7.38 1.17 14.76
N ASN A 197 -7.17 1.45 16.04
CA ASN A 197 -6.79 0.43 17.00
C ASN A 197 -8.05 -0.35 17.41
N TYR A 198 -8.16 -1.59 16.91
CA TYR A 198 -9.27 -2.48 17.22
C TYR A 198 -9.01 -3.36 18.46
N GLU A 199 -7.88 -3.21 19.15
CA GLU A 199 -7.48 -4.08 20.28
C GLU A 199 -8.52 -4.17 21.40
N ASN A 200 -9.24 -3.08 21.67
CA ASN A 200 -10.30 -3.08 22.70
C ASN A 200 -11.62 -3.70 22.23
N TYR A 201 -11.76 -3.95 20.92
CA TYR A 201 -12.99 -4.42 20.27
C TYR A 201 -12.85 -5.81 19.63
N ALA A 202 -11.62 -6.33 19.56
CA ALA A 202 -11.26 -7.60 18.94
C ALA A 202 -10.71 -8.58 19.96
N ASP A 203 -10.95 -9.87 19.74
CA ASP A 203 -10.46 -10.94 20.62
C ASP A 203 -8.97 -11.26 20.42
N ILE A 204 -8.36 -10.76 19.34
CA ILE A 204 -6.96 -11.04 18.99
C ILE A 204 -6.09 -9.86 19.46
N PRO A 205 -4.98 -10.10 20.21
CA PRO A 205 -4.03 -9.04 20.57
C PRO A 205 -3.41 -8.33 19.35
N MET A 206 -3.12 -7.03 19.47
CA MET A 206 -2.63 -6.20 18.36
C MET A 206 -1.41 -6.78 17.63
N LEU A 207 -0.42 -7.32 18.38
CA LEU A 207 0.77 -7.94 17.80
C LEU A 207 0.43 -9.13 16.89
N LYS A 208 -0.49 -10.00 17.32
CA LYS A 208 -0.94 -11.15 16.52
C LYS A 208 -1.70 -10.66 15.27
N GLY A 209 -2.48 -9.59 15.42
CA GLY A 209 -3.13 -8.89 14.31
C GLY A 209 -2.11 -8.44 13.25
N PHE A 210 -1.04 -7.75 13.64
CA PHE A 210 0.01 -7.32 12.70
C PHE A 210 0.72 -8.49 12.02
N ILE A 211 1.04 -9.56 12.74
CA ILE A 211 1.64 -10.77 12.15
C ILE A 211 0.71 -11.38 11.12
N ALA A 212 -0.58 -11.52 11.44
CA ALA A 212 -1.58 -12.04 10.51
C ALA A 212 -1.68 -11.15 9.26
N THR A 213 -1.71 -9.84 9.42
CA THR A 213 -1.77 -8.89 8.30
C THR A 213 -0.55 -8.98 7.39
N ILE A 214 0.67 -9.07 7.96
CA ILE A 214 1.88 -9.29 7.17
C ILE A 214 1.81 -10.62 6.42
N GLY A 215 1.31 -11.69 7.07
CA GLY A 215 1.11 -13.00 6.44
C GLY A 215 0.13 -12.96 5.27
N ILE A 216 -1.02 -12.29 5.45
CA ILE A 216 -2.02 -12.09 4.38
C ILE A 216 -1.44 -11.26 3.25
N SER A 217 -0.73 -10.17 3.54
CA SER A 217 -0.06 -9.35 2.54
C SER A 217 0.98 -10.13 1.73
N ALA A 218 1.78 -10.98 2.39
CA ALA A 218 2.72 -11.86 1.71
C ALA A 218 2.00 -12.85 0.80
N LEU A 219 0.91 -13.45 1.27
CA LEU A 219 0.08 -14.36 0.49
C LEU A 219 -0.50 -13.67 -0.76
N ILE A 220 -1.05 -12.46 -0.62
CA ILE A 220 -1.57 -11.67 -1.73
C ILE A 220 -0.48 -11.42 -2.79
N MET A 221 0.73 -11.05 -2.37
CA MET A 221 1.85 -10.83 -3.31
C MET A 221 2.23 -12.10 -4.07
N VAL A 222 2.32 -13.25 -3.38
CA VAL A 222 2.65 -14.54 -3.98
C VAL A 222 1.56 -14.99 -4.96
N VAL A 223 0.29 -14.92 -4.54
CA VAL A 223 -0.86 -15.27 -5.39
C VAL A 223 -0.92 -14.36 -6.61
N SER A 224 -0.68 -13.06 -6.44
CA SER A 224 -0.65 -12.11 -7.56
C SER A 224 0.45 -12.46 -8.56
N MET A 225 1.64 -12.82 -8.09
CA MET A 225 2.74 -13.23 -8.98
C MET A 225 2.38 -14.47 -9.80
N GLU A 226 1.73 -15.47 -9.20
CA GLU A 226 1.30 -16.68 -9.90
C GLU A 226 0.14 -16.44 -10.88
N ILE A 227 -0.78 -15.53 -10.57
CA ILE A 227 -1.84 -15.13 -11.50
C ILE A 227 -1.25 -14.33 -12.67
N PHE A 228 -0.32 -13.41 -12.40
CA PHE A 228 0.37 -12.62 -13.42
C PHE A 228 1.04 -13.52 -14.46
N ARG A 229 1.73 -14.59 -14.00
CA ARG A 229 2.29 -15.62 -14.87
C ARG A 229 1.25 -16.22 -15.82
N LYS A 230 0.08 -16.61 -15.30
CA LYS A 230 -0.98 -17.25 -16.10
C LYS A 230 -1.58 -16.27 -17.12
N LEU A 231 -1.76 -15.02 -16.73
CA LEU A 231 -2.31 -13.99 -17.61
C LEU A 231 -1.38 -13.69 -18.80
N GLU A 232 -0.07 -13.68 -18.60
CA GLU A 232 0.88 -13.42 -19.68
C GLU A 232 1.03 -14.62 -20.63
N TYR A 233 1.08 -15.87 -20.14
CA TYR A 233 1.07 -17.04 -21.02
C TYR A 233 -0.18 -17.10 -21.91
N ALA A 234 -1.33 -16.68 -21.38
CA ALA A 234 -2.56 -16.61 -22.17
C ALA A 234 -2.47 -15.55 -23.28
N LEU A 235 -1.77 -14.43 -23.04
CA LEU A 235 -1.57 -13.38 -24.03
C LEU A 235 -0.59 -13.80 -25.14
N GLU A 236 0.46 -14.55 -24.80
CA GLU A 236 1.38 -15.13 -25.80
C GLU A 236 0.70 -16.16 -26.71
N SER A 237 -0.28 -16.91 -26.19
CA SER A 237 -1.01 -17.92 -26.99
C SER A 237 -2.10 -17.38 -27.91
N ALA A 238 -2.50 -16.11 -27.74
CA ALA A 238 -3.59 -15.48 -28.49
C ALA A 238 -3.10 -14.67 -29.71
N HIS A 239 -1.79 -14.60 -29.92
CA HIS A 239 -1.11 -13.91 -31.01
C HIS A 239 -0.19 -14.88 -31.77
#